data_AF-Q482A1-F1
#
_entry.id   AF-Q482A1-F1
#
_cell.length_a   1.000
_cell.length_b   1.000
_cell.length_c   1.000
_cell.angle_alpha   90.00
_cell.angle_beta   90.00
_cell.angle_gamma   90.00
#
_symmetry.space_group_name_H-M   'P 1'
#
loop_
_entity.id
_entity.type
_entity.pdbx_description
1 polymer ?
#
loop_
_entity_poly.entity_id
_entity_poly.type
_entity_poly.pdbx_seq_one_letter_code
_entity_poly.pdbx_strand_id
1 'polypeptide(L)'
;MKTKINKEFAEAISSWLTIATVLTAGFYGVWEYLDHKSTVRVERSLAYVESYRSGYVSKSKLALNQLLADNEETLIAILKDEHLSDTERDTRYRSHILTMVSPALNRQNLEISFSFYEEIAICAERELCDANIIRSFFTADVTGFFNSYAPHVCSLRKQWNNDFVYKKIESFFISPKSDICQSL
;
A
#
# COMPACT_ATOMS: atom_id res chain seq x y z
N MET A 1 73.13 2.20 11.65
CA MET A 1 71.96 1.52 12.27
C MET A 1 70.66 2.34 12.19
N LYS A 2 70.69 3.68 12.30
CA LYS A 2 69.50 4.55 12.16
C LYS A 2 68.75 4.49 10.82
N THR A 3 69.43 4.18 9.72
CA THR A 3 68.82 4.13 8.37
C THR A 3 68.01 2.87 8.07
N LYS A 4 68.20 1.77 8.80
CA LYS A 4 67.40 0.53 8.61
C LYS A 4 66.01 0.64 9.26
N ILE A 5 65.93 1.25 10.44
CA ILE A 5 64.66 1.43 11.17
C ILE A 5 63.68 2.29 10.36
N ASN A 6 64.16 3.28 9.61
CA ASN A 6 63.30 4.13 8.77
C ASN A 6 62.72 3.41 7.54
N LYS A 7 63.37 2.36 7.02
CA LYS A 7 62.88 1.63 5.85
C LYS A 7 61.77 0.65 6.22
N GLU A 8 61.97 -0.14 7.28
CA GLU A 8 60.95 -1.08 7.77
C GLU A 8 59.69 -0.35 8.26
N PHE A 9 59.83 0.81 8.90
CA PHE A 9 58.69 1.62 9.32
C PHE A 9 57.93 2.24 8.12
N ALA A 10 58.64 2.68 7.08
CA ALA A 10 58.03 3.20 5.86
C ALA A 10 57.27 2.12 5.08
N GLU A 11 57.82 0.91 4.99
CA GLU A 11 57.16 -0.24 4.36
C GLU A 11 55.91 -0.67 5.13
N ALA A 12 55.98 -0.68 6.47
CA ALA A 12 54.81 -0.95 7.32
C ALA A 12 53.70 0.09 7.12
N ILE A 13 54.04 1.39 7.12
CA ILE A 13 53.06 2.47 6.91
C ILE A 13 52.39 2.35 5.53
N SER A 14 53.16 2.09 4.47
CA SER A 14 52.62 1.96 3.11
C SER A 14 51.60 0.81 3.00
N SER A 15 51.89 -0.33 3.64
CA SER A 15 50.97 -1.47 3.69
C SER A 15 49.69 -1.14 4.46
N TRP A 16 49.81 -0.53 5.64
CA TRP A 16 48.66 -0.10 6.44
C TRP A 16 47.81 0.96 5.73
N LEU A 17 48.44 1.90 5.01
CA LEU A 17 47.75 2.93 4.25
C LEU A 17 46.93 2.30 3.10
N THR A 18 47.49 1.30 2.43
CA THR A 18 46.80 0.59 1.34
C THR A 18 45.57 -0.15 1.89
N ILE A 19 45.73 -0.87 3.00
CA ILE A 19 44.62 -1.57 3.67
C ILE A 19 43.55 -0.56 4.10
N ALA A 20 43.94 0.53 4.76
CA ALA A 20 43.01 1.57 5.20
C ALA A 20 42.25 2.18 4.01
N THR A 21 42.94 2.47 2.91
CA THR A 21 42.33 3.03 1.69
C THR A 21 41.27 2.09 1.13
N VAL A 22 41.59 0.80 0.96
CA VAL A 22 40.64 -0.22 0.45
C VAL A 22 39.43 -0.34 1.37
N LEU A 23 39.63 -0.35 2.69
CA LEU A 23 38.54 -0.41 3.65
C LEU A 23 37.63 0.83 3.59
N THR A 24 38.21 2.04 3.51
CA THR A 24 37.43 3.27 3.41
C THR A 24 36.64 3.37 2.10
N ALA A 25 37.24 2.97 0.98
CA ALA A 25 36.57 2.93 -0.31
C ALA A 25 35.45 1.88 -0.34
N GLY A 26 35.69 0.70 0.23
CA GLY A 26 34.67 -0.34 0.38
C GLY A 26 33.49 0.10 1.24
N PHE A 27 33.77 0.77 2.37
CA PHE A 27 32.73 1.32 3.24
C PHE A 27 31.92 2.43 2.54
N TYR A 28 32.60 3.36 1.87
CA TYR A 28 31.93 4.43 1.11
C TYR A 28 31.03 3.88 0.01
N GLY A 29 31.49 2.89 -0.77
CA GLY A 29 30.69 2.28 -1.83
C GLY A 29 29.43 1.57 -1.31
N VAL A 30 29.50 0.92 -0.14
CA VAL A 30 28.32 0.34 0.51
C VAL A 30 27.37 1.45 0.98
N TRP A 31 27.89 2.52 1.56
CA TRP A 31 27.08 3.65 2.03
C TRP A 31 26.35 4.35 0.88
N GLU A 32 27.04 4.64 -0.22
CA GLU A 32 26.45 5.24 -1.42
C GLU A 32 25.39 4.33 -2.06
N TYR A 33 25.64 3.01 -2.10
CA TYR A 33 24.65 2.05 -2.57
C TYR A 33 23.38 2.04 -1.73
N LEU A 34 23.51 2.12 -0.40
CA LEU A 34 22.37 2.16 0.52
C LEU A 34 21.58 3.46 0.36
N ASP A 35 22.25 4.61 0.24
CA ASP A 35 21.63 5.91 0.05
C ASP A 35 20.89 6.01 -1.29
N HIS A 36 21.49 5.49 -2.36
CA HIS A 36 20.84 5.39 -3.67
C HIS A 36 19.59 4.50 -3.60
N LYS A 37 19.65 3.38 -2.89
CA LYS A 37 18.50 2.47 -2.71
C LYS A 37 17.34 3.16 -2.00
N SER A 38 17.59 3.95 -0.95
CA SER A 38 16.54 4.74 -0.29
C SER A 38 15.96 5.80 -1.20
N THR A 39 16.80 6.52 -1.95
CA THR A 39 16.35 7.55 -2.89
C THR A 39 15.41 6.98 -3.95
N VAL A 40 15.79 5.85 -4.57
CA VAL A 40 14.95 5.17 -5.57
C VAL A 40 13.61 4.70 -4.99
N ARG A 41 13.58 4.23 -3.74
CA ARG A 41 12.34 3.83 -3.06
C ARG A 41 11.41 5.01 -2.86
N VAL A 42 11.95 6.16 -2.45
CA VAL A 42 11.20 7.41 -2.26
C VAL A 42 10.62 7.90 -3.59
N GLU A 43 11.44 7.95 -4.64
CA GLU A 43 11.00 8.35 -5.98
C GLU A 43 9.86 7.46 -6.51
N ARG A 44 9.99 6.14 -6.36
CA ARG A 44 8.92 5.20 -6.75
C ARG A 44 7.63 5.41 -5.95
N SER A 45 7.74 5.63 -4.62
CA SER A 45 6.57 5.97 -3.81
C SER A 45 5.89 7.26 -4.29
N LEU A 46 6.67 8.29 -4.62
CA LEU A 46 6.13 9.56 -5.13
C LEU A 46 5.48 9.41 -6.51
N ALA A 47 6.00 8.53 -7.37
CA ALA A 47 5.37 8.23 -8.66
C ALA A 47 3.97 7.62 -8.49
N TYR A 48 3.77 6.75 -7.49
CA TYR A 48 2.43 6.25 -7.16
C TYR A 48 1.50 7.35 -6.62
N VAL A 49 2.03 8.27 -5.80
CA VAL A 49 1.28 9.43 -5.31
C VAL A 49 0.82 10.34 -6.47
N GLU A 50 1.69 10.55 -7.45
CA GLU A 50 1.36 11.33 -8.65
C GLU A 50 0.30 10.61 -9.50
N SER A 51 0.50 9.33 -9.81
CA SER A 51 -0.45 8.50 -10.56
C SER A 51 -1.83 8.46 -9.89
N TYR A 52 -1.86 8.42 -8.56
CA TYR A 52 -3.10 8.47 -7.80
C TYR A 52 -3.85 9.81 -7.93
N ARG A 53 -3.13 10.93 -8.04
CA ARG A 53 -3.72 12.28 -8.12
C ARG A 53 -4.20 12.61 -9.54
N SER A 54 -3.41 12.28 -10.56
CA SER A 54 -3.64 12.74 -11.95
C SER A 54 -3.95 11.62 -12.94
N GLY A 55 -3.77 10.35 -12.56
CA GLY A 55 -3.92 9.19 -13.43
C GLY A 55 -5.34 8.61 -13.50
N TYR A 56 -5.43 7.41 -14.08
CA TYR A 56 -6.69 6.67 -14.26
C TYR A 56 -7.37 6.35 -12.92
N VAL A 57 -6.57 6.09 -11.88
CA VAL A 57 -7.06 5.80 -10.52
C VAL A 57 -7.85 6.99 -9.97
N SER A 58 -7.38 8.22 -10.18
CA SER A 58 -8.08 9.43 -9.78
C SER A 58 -9.50 9.50 -10.37
N LYS A 59 -9.64 9.17 -11.66
CA LYS A 59 -10.94 9.15 -12.35
C LYS A 59 -11.85 8.05 -11.82
N SER A 60 -11.32 6.83 -11.63
CA SER A 60 -12.10 5.72 -11.07
C SER A 60 -12.56 6.02 -9.64
N LYS A 61 -11.70 6.61 -8.81
CA LYS A 61 -12.06 7.06 -7.47
C LYS A 61 -13.13 8.16 -7.48
N LEU A 62 -13.00 9.15 -8.36
CA LEU A 62 -14.01 10.20 -8.48
C LEU A 62 -15.38 9.61 -8.85
N ALA A 63 -15.42 8.67 -9.80
CA ALA A 63 -16.66 7.99 -10.18
C ALA A 63 -17.26 7.18 -9.02
N LEU A 64 -16.42 6.49 -8.24
CA LEU A 64 -16.87 5.72 -7.07
C LEU A 64 -17.33 6.61 -5.91
N ASN A 65 -16.65 7.72 -5.67
CA ASN A 65 -17.07 8.72 -4.69
C ASN A 65 -18.40 9.36 -5.09
N GLN A 66 -18.58 9.68 -6.37
CA GLN A 66 -19.86 10.16 -6.87
C GLN A 66 -20.96 9.10 -6.70
N LEU A 67 -20.67 7.83 -7.00
CA LEU A 67 -21.61 6.73 -6.78
C LEU A 67 -22.04 6.63 -5.31
N LEU A 68 -21.11 6.79 -4.36
CA LEU A 68 -21.45 6.82 -2.94
C LEU A 68 -22.29 8.05 -2.57
N ALA A 69 -21.91 9.24 -3.06
CA ALA A 69 -22.64 10.48 -2.81
C ALA A 69 -24.07 10.41 -3.35
N ASP A 70 -24.27 9.87 -4.56
CA ASP A 70 -25.57 9.70 -5.19
C ASP A 70 -26.49 8.73 -4.42
N ASN A 71 -25.93 7.87 -3.58
CA ASN A 71 -26.67 6.88 -2.77
C ASN A 71 -26.59 7.17 -1.26
N GLU A 72 -25.99 8.30 -0.85
CA GLU A 72 -25.71 8.61 0.56
C GLU A 72 -26.99 8.62 1.40
N GLU A 73 -28.05 9.26 0.90
CA GLU A 73 -29.34 9.33 1.61
C GLU A 73 -29.92 7.94 1.87
N THR A 74 -29.86 7.04 0.87
CA THR A 74 -30.36 5.66 1.00
C THR A 74 -29.51 4.87 1.99
N LEU A 75 -28.19 4.99 1.92
CA LEU A 75 -27.27 4.33 2.84
C LEU A 75 -27.50 4.80 4.29
N ILE A 76 -27.64 6.10 4.50
CA ILE A 76 -27.94 6.68 5.81
C ILE A 76 -29.30 6.22 6.31
N ALA A 77 -30.32 6.16 5.45
CA ALA A 77 -31.64 5.67 5.82
C ALA A 77 -31.60 4.22 6.29
N ILE A 78 -30.89 3.33 5.58
CA ILE A 78 -30.69 1.94 6.00
C ILE A 78 -30.00 1.87 7.37
N LEU A 79 -28.92 2.65 7.55
CA LEU A 79 -28.11 2.60 8.77
C LEU A 79 -28.81 3.19 10.00
N LYS A 80 -29.70 4.17 9.80
CA LYS A 80 -30.43 4.85 10.89
C LYS A 80 -31.82 4.30 11.15
N ASP A 81 -32.27 3.29 10.40
CA ASP A 81 -33.57 2.67 10.62
C ASP A 81 -33.58 1.88 11.95
N GLU A 82 -34.28 2.43 12.95
CA GLU A 82 -34.45 1.83 14.28
C GLU A 82 -35.38 0.62 14.27
N HIS A 83 -36.13 0.40 13.18
CA HIS A 83 -37.06 -0.73 13.05
C HIS A 83 -36.38 -1.99 12.52
N LEU A 84 -35.14 -1.90 12.03
CA LEU A 84 -34.37 -3.06 11.56
C LEU A 84 -33.58 -3.68 12.71
N SER A 85 -33.62 -5.01 12.80
CA SER A 85 -32.61 -5.75 13.57
C SER A 85 -31.22 -5.56 12.94
N ASP A 86 -30.16 -5.75 13.72
CA ASP A 86 -28.79 -5.57 13.22
C ASP A 86 -28.49 -6.47 12.00
N THR A 87 -28.99 -7.71 12.01
CA THR A 87 -28.84 -8.65 10.89
C THR A 87 -29.59 -8.20 9.63
N GLU A 88 -30.80 -7.64 9.79
CA GLU A 88 -31.56 -7.11 8.65
C GLU A 88 -30.94 -5.84 8.10
N ARG A 89 -30.42 -4.97 8.98
CA ARG A 89 -29.69 -3.75 8.62
C ARG A 89 -28.45 -4.10 7.81
N ASP A 90 -27.63 -5.03 8.27
CA ASP A 90 -26.46 -5.50 7.53
C ASP A 90 -26.86 -6.09 6.17
N THR A 91 -27.84 -6.98 6.14
CA THR A 91 -28.32 -7.61 4.90
C THR A 91 -28.77 -6.57 3.87
N ARG A 92 -29.53 -5.55 4.30
CA ARG A 92 -29.99 -4.47 3.43
C ARG A 92 -28.84 -3.59 2.95
N TYR A 93 -27.94 -3.19 3.85
CA TYR A 93 -26.77 -2.40 3.50
C TYR A 93 -25.91 -3.13 2.47
N ARG A 94 -25.58 -4.40 2.76
CA ARG A 94 -24.80 -5.27 1.88
C ARG A 94 -25.45 -5.44 0.52
N SER A 95 -26.75 -5.73 0.49
CA SER A 95 -27.50 -5.87 -0.77
C SER A 95 -27.45 -4.57 -1.58
N HIS A 96 -27.61 -3.42 -0.93
CA HIS A 96 -27.60 -2.13 -1.60
C HIS A 96 -26.23 -1.81 -2.20
N ILE A 97 -25.13 -2.00 -1.44
CA ILE A 97 -23.77 -1.85 -1.97
C ILE A 97 -23.54 -2.79 -3.17
N LEU A 98 -23.95 -4.05 -3.08
CA LEU A 98 -23.81 -5.00 -4.18
C LEU A 98 -24.60 -4.57 -5.43
N THR A 99 -25.80 -4.01 -5.25
CA THR A 99 -26.58 -3.44 -6.35
C THR A 99 -25.89 -2.22 -6.96
N MET A 100 -25.39 -1.27 -6.15
CA MET A 100 -24.69 -0.07 -6.60
C MET A 100 -23.47 -0.42 -7.46
N VAL A 101 -22.73 -1.45 -7.07
CA VAL A 101 -21.50 -1.85 -7.77
C VAL A 101 -21.74 -2.84 -8.90
N SER A 102 -22.96 -3.39 -9.05
CA SER A 102 -23.27 -4.37 -10.10
C SER A 102 -23.08 -3.89 -11.55
N PRO A 103 -23.31 -2.61 -11.92
CA PRO A 103 -23.08 -2.14 -13.28
C PRO A 103 -21.62 -2.32 -13.70
N ALA A 104 -21.40 -2.70 -14.97
CA ALA A 104 -20.07 -3.06 -15.47
C ALA A 104 -19.02 -1.95 -15.26
N LEU A 105 -19.39 -0.69 -15.48
CA LEU A 105 -18.51 0.46 -15.29
C LEU A 105 -18.10 0.65 -13.82
N ASN A 106 -19.01 0.41 -12.89
CA ASN A 106 -18.72 0.55 -11.45
C ASN A 106 -17.79 -0.56 -10.97
N ARG A 107 -18.01 -1.80 -11.44
CA ARG A 107 -17.06 -2.91 -11.19
C ARG A 107 -15.68 -2.61 -11.74
N GLN A 108 -15.59 -2.12 -12.97
CA GLN A 108 -14.30 -1.76 -13.57
C GLN A 108 -13.58 -0.69 -12.73
N ASN A 109 -14.28 0.34 -12.26
CA ASN A 109 -13.68 1.38 -11.42
C ASN A 109 -13.21 0.82 -10.07
N LEU A 110 -13.94 -0.13 -9.49
CA LEU A 110 -13.52 -0.83 -8.27
C LEU A 110 -12.26 -1.65 -8.51
N GLU A 111 -12.24 -2.45 -9.58
CA GLU A 111 -11.10 -3.28 -9.94
C GLU A 111 -9.84 -2.44 -10.16
N ILE A 112 -9.94 -1.31 -10.88
CA ILE A 112 -8.83 -0.37 -11.06
C ILE A 112 -8.33 0.14 -9.70
N SER A 113 -9.25 0.56 -8.83
CA SER A 113 -8.89 1.16 -7.54
C SER A 113 -8.27 0.13 -6.59
N PHE A 114 -8.87 -1.07 -6.47
CA PHE A 114 -8.31 -2.14 -5.66
C PHE A 114 -6.98 -2.65 -6.22
N SER A 115 -6.85 -2.81 -7.53
CA SER A 115 -5.58 -3.25 -8.14
C SER A 115 -4.47 -2.25 -7.85
N PHE A 116 -4.75 -0.95 -7.96
CA PHE A 116 -3.80 0.08 -7.57
C PHE A 116 -3.36 -0.04 -6.10
N TYR A 117 -4.31 -0.21 -5.18
CA TYR A 117 -3.98 -0.36 -3.76
C TYR A 117 -3.21 -1.64 -3.44
N GLU A 118 -3.49 -2.73 -4.16
CA GLU A 118 -2.74 -3.98 -4.04
C GLU A 118 -1.31 -3.82 -4.59
N GLU A 119 -1.14 -3.16 -5.73
CA GLU A 119 0.17 -2.86 -6.31
C GLU A 119 1.05 -2.03 -5.37
N ILE A 120 0.53 -0.97 -4.75
CA ILE A 120 1.31 -0.16 -3.80
C ILE A 120 1.65 -0.93 -2.52
N ALA A 121 0.74 -1.79 -2.04
CA ALA A 121 0.99 -2.64 -0.88
C ALA A 121 2.12 -3.62 -1.18
N ILE A 122 2.09 -4.26 -2.36
CA ILE A 122 3.15 -5.16 -2.84
C ILE A 122 4.47 -4.41 -3.00
N CYS A 123 4.45 -3.20 -3.57
CA CYS A 123 5.66 -2.40 -3.74
C CYS A 123 6.35 -2.09 -2.40
N ALA A 124 5.56 -1.73 -1.38
CA ALA A 124 6.06 -1.48 -0.04
C ALA A 124 6.55 -2.77 0.65
N GLU A 125 5.80 -3.87 0.55
CA GLU A 125 6.16 -5.17 1.13
C GLU A 125 7.47 -5.73 0.55
N ARG A 126 7.69 -5.53 -0.76
CA ARG A 126 8.92 -5.95 -1.46
C ARG A 126 10.09 -4.98 -1.28
N GLU A 127 9.94 -3.97 -0.43
CA GLU A 127 10.90 -2.90 -0.22
C GLU A 127 11.36 -2.21 -1.53
N LEU A 128 10.47 -2.13 -2.51
CA LEU A 128 10.66 -1.40 -3.76
C LEU A 128 10.19 0.05 -3.65
N CYS A 129 9.25 0.30 -2.73
CA CYS A 129 8.74 1.59 -2.34
C CYS A 129 9.08 1.86 -0.86
N ASP A 130 9.14 3.14 -0.48
CA ASP A 130 9.20 3.55 0.91
C ASP A 130 7.85 3.31 1.61
N ALA A 131 7.81 2.34 2.53
CA ALA A 131 6.58 1.94 3.21
C ALA A 131 5.98 3.04 4.10
N ASN A 132 6.81 3.94 4.65
CA ASN A 132 6.32 5.03 5.51
C ASN A 132 5.58 6.06 4.67
N ILE A 133 6.11 6.42 3.49
CA ILE A 133 5.43 7.30 2.54
C ILE A 133 4.10 6.69 2.11
N ILE A 134 4.10 5.41 1.69
CA ILE A 134 2.88 4.74 1.24
C ILE A 134 1.82 4.72 2.35
N ARG A 135 2.18 4.33 3.59
CA ARG A 135 1.23 4.34 4.72
C ARG A 135 0.72 5.73 5.04
N SER A 136 1.62 6.71 5.14
CA SER A 136 1.26 8.08 5.51
C SER A 136 0.30 8.71 4.50
N PHE A 137 0.44 8.36 3.23
CA PHE A 137 -0.38 8.94 2.16
C PHE A 137 -1.70 8.19 1.96
N PHE A 138 -1.68 6.86 1.97
CA PHE A 138 -2.81 6.06 1.50
C PHE A 138 -3.65 5.42 2.60
N THR A 139 -3.14 5.25 3.83
CA THR A 139 -3.87 4.48 4.87
C THR A 139 -5.28 4.99 5.11
N ALA A 140 -5.48 6.29 5.37
CA ALA A 140 -6.81 6.81 5.70
C ALA A 140 -7.82 6.58 4.56
N ASP A 141 -7.40 6.85 3.33
CA ASP A 141 -8.24 6.70 2.15
C ASP A 141 -8.51 5.23 1.81
N VAL A 142 -7.50 4.37 1.87
CA VAL A 142 -7.66 2.93 1.65
C VAL A 142 -8.58 2.32 2.68
N THR A 143 -8.42 2.68 3.97
CA THR A 143 -9.30 2.16 5.02
C THR A 143 -10.74 2.55 4.77
N GLY A 144 -11.02 3.82 4.44
CA GLY A 144 -12.36 4.27 4.11
C GLY A 144 -12.92 3.55 2.88
N PHE A 145 -12.15 3.52 1.80
CA PHE A 145 -12.52 2.88 0.55
C PHE A 145 -12.82 1.38 0.72
N PHE A 146 -11.91 0.65 1.36
CA PHE A 146 -12.02 -0.79 1.55
C PHE A 146 -13.21 -1.16 2.43
N ASN A 147 -13.48 -0.38 3.48
CA ASN A 147 -14.64 -0.59 4.35
C ASN A 147 -15.95 -0.33 3.63
N SER A 148 -16.04 0.76 2.84
CA SER A 148 -17.25 1.10 2.08
C SER A 148 -17.65 0.00 1.09
N TYR A 149 -16.67 -0.66 0.48
CA TYR A 149 -16.88 -1.70 -0.52
C TYR A 149 -16.62 -3.13 -0.01
N ALA A 150 -16.49 -3.32 1.30
CA ALA A 150 -16.28 -4.64 1.90
C ALA A 150 -17.33 -5.69 1.49
N PRO A 151 -18.65 -5.38 1.41
CA PRO A 151 -19.65 -6.28 0.84
C PRO A 151 -19.28 -6.90 -0.52
N HIS A 152 -18.69 -6.09 -1.40
CA HIS A 152 -18.25 -6.53 -2.72
C HIS A 152 -17.05 -7.48 -2.63
N VAL A 153 -16.03 -7.12 -1.85
CA VAL A 153 -14.86 -7.96 -1.61
C VAL A 153 -15.27 -9.33 -1.07
N CYS A 154 -16.17 -9.36 -0.08
CA CYS A 154 -16.65 -10.60 0.52
C CYS A 154 -17.50 -11.43 -0.47
N SER A 155 -18.27 -10.76 -1.34
CA SER A 155 -18.96 -11.45 -2.43
C SER A 155 -17.98 -12.11 -3.41
N LEU A 156 -16.89 -11.42 -3.78
CA LEU A 156 -15.87 -11.98 -4.67
C LEU A 156 -15.14 -13.16 -4.04
N ARG A 157 -14.69 -13.04 -2.78
CA ARG A 157 -14.04 -14.13 -2.04
C ARG A 157 -14.90 -15.40 -2.04
N LYS A 158 -16.20 -15.24 -1.75
CA LYS A 158 -17.17 -16.35 -1.76
C LYS A 158 -17.41 -16.91 -3.17
N GLN A 159 -17.59 -16.04 -4.16
CA GLN A 159 -17.88 -16.46 -5.54
C GLN A 159 -16.71 -17.24 -6.16
N TRP A 160 -15.47 -16.81 -5.88
CA TRP A 160 -14.26 -17.41 -6.44
C TRP A 160 -13.67 -18.50 -5.54
N ASN A 161 -14.29 -18.75 -4.37
CA ASN A 161 -13.76 -19.65 -3.34
C ASN A 161 -12.29 -19.34 -3.00
N ASN A 162 -11.98 -18.06 -2.80
CA ASN A 162 -10.62 -17.57 -2.60
C ASN A 162 -10.59 -16.43 -1.57
N ASP A 163 -10.18 -16.74 -0.34
CA ASP A 163 -10.08 -15.78 0.76
C ASP A 163 -8.92 -14.78 0.60
N PHE A 164 -8.03 -15.00 -0.37
CA PHE A 164 -6.87 -14.14 -0.59
C PHE A 164 -7.17 -12.92 -1.47
N VAL A 165 -8.37 -12.82 -2.06
CA VAL A 165 -8.77 -11.66 -2.87
C VAL A 165 -8.62 -10.39 -2.03
N TYR A 166 -7.76 -9.49 -2.50
CA TYR A 166 -7.39 -8.23 -1.86
C TYR A 166 -6.87 -8.33 -0.42
N LYS A 167 -6.41 -9.52 0.00
CA LYS A 167 -5.88 -9.74 1.35
C LYS A 167 -4.62 -8.90 1.63
N LYS A 168 -3.86 -8.56 0.59
CA LYS A 168 -2.65 -7.72 0.69
C LYS A 168 -2.99 -6.31 1.15
N ILE A 169 -4.09 -5.75 0.63
CA ILE A 169 -4.59 -4.43 1.03
C ILE A 169 -4.95 -4.45 2.52
N GLU A 170 -5.70 -5.47 2.95
CA GLU A 170 -6.11 -5.66 4.34
C GLU A 170 -4.91 -5.79 5.29
N SER A 171 -3.94 -6.64 4.96
CA SER A 171 -2.74 -6.88 5.78
C SER A 171 -1.82 -5.67 5.84
N PHE A 172 -1.75 -4.88 4.76
CA PHE A 172 -0.87 -3.73 4.70
C PHE A 172 -1.50 -2.50 5.34
N PHE A 173 -2.75 -2.15 5.02
CA PHE A 173 -3.34 -0.85 5.38
C PHE A 173 -4.24 -0.86 6.63
N ILE A 174 -4.93 -1.96 6.92
CA ILE A 174 -6.02 -1.96 7.92
C ILE A 174 -5.51 -2.53 9.24
N SER A 175 -5.40 -3.85 9.35
CA SER A 175 -4.86 -4.56 10.52
C SER A 175 -4.91 -6.07 10.25
N PRO A 176 -3.91 -6.85 10.66
CA PRO A 176 -3.89 -8.31 10.44
C PRO A 176 -4.92 -9.10 11.25
N LYS A 177 -5.64 -8.48 12.20
CA LYS A 177 -6.55 -9.19 13.13
C LYS A 177 -8.04 -9.14 12.76
N SER A 178 -8.43 -8.41 11.73
CA SER A 178 -9.83 -8.24 11.35
C SER A 178 -10.09 -8.84 9.98
N ASP A 179 -10.60 -10.07 9.91
CA ASP A 179 -11.20 -10.55 8.67
C ASP A 179 -12.48 -9.74 8.44
N ILE A 180 -12.45 -8.89 7.42
CA ILE A 180 -13.55 -7.98 7.10
C ILE A 180 -14.83 -8.74 6.73
N CYS A 181 -14.70 -10.00 6.30
CA CYS A 181 -15.84 -10.84 5.92
C CYS A 181 -16.39 -11.69 7.07
N GLN A 182 -15.74 -11.65 8.24
CA GLN A 182 -16.24 -12.27 9.48
C GLN A 182 -16.82 -11.23 10.46
N SER A 183 -16.56 -9.94 10.21
CA SER A 183 -17.02 -8.82 11.04
C SER A 183 -18.24 -8.08 10.45
N LEU A 184 -18.75 -8.57 9.32
CA LEU A 184 -20.02 -8.23 8.68
C LEU A 184 -20.96 -9.44 8.83
#